data_AF-A0A8T3Z444-F1
#
_entry.id   AF-A0A8T3Z444-F1
#
_cell.length_a   1.000
_cell.length_b   1.000
_cell.length_c   1.000
_cell.angle_alpha   90.00
_cell.angle_beta   90.00
_cell.angle_gamma   90.00
#
_symmetry.space_group_name_H-M   'P 1'
#
loop_
_entity.id
_entity.type
_entity.pdbx_description
1 polymer ?
#
loop_
_entity_poly.entity_id
_entity_poly.type
_entity_poly.pdbx_seq_one_letter_code
_entity_poly.pdbx_strand_id
1 'polypeptide(L)'
;MKNNTILKMGIIGTIVSIVLVSGCTSSSTNETKTFSDGDMSFNYPADFYNVTYSGNEIDSSTMLLIGMLENKDGFTIYVSKNKTKTSPTEAKDGAISSVKNSSTCKVLYKTTETNLNGVVVEKMSYTKRGFLIFKGMYDSMYFQNNDDVYAITVSGLNLDKKKLANIDKIIFQSIK
;
A
#
# COMPACT_ATOMS: atom_id res chain seq x y z
N MET A 1 69.32 37.17 36.64
CA MET A 1 68.79 38.42 36.02
C MET A 1 67.91 38.04 34.85
N LYS A 2 66.80 38.77 34.71
CA LYS A 2 65.72 38.62 33.73
C LYS A 2 66.24 38.61 32.28
N ASN A 3 65.57 37.89 31.39
CA ASN A 3 64.79 38.52 30.32
C ASN A 3 63.90 37.53 29.57
N ASN A 4 62.61 37.86 29.54
CA ASN A 4 61.60 37.30 28.68
C ASN A 4 61.87 37.69 27.22
N THR A 5 61.49 36.85 26.28
CA THR A 5 60.98 37.32 24.98
C THR A 5 59.81 36.45 24.58
N ILE A 6 58.63 37.08 24.63
CA ILE A 6 57.36 36.60 24.11
C ILE A 6 57.39 36.87 22.60
N LEU A 7 57.12 35.85 21.78
CA LEU A 7 56.74 36.05 20.38
C LEU A 7 55.38 35.40 20.12
N LYS A 8 54.43 36.24 19.70
CA LYS A 8 53.07 35.89 19.32
C LYS A 8 53.01 35.46 17.85
N MET A 9 51.88 34.83 17.52
CA MET A 9 51.23 34.64 16.21
C MET A 9 51.48 33.33 15.45
N GLY A 10 50.35 32.69 15.13
CA GLY A 10 50.25 31.59 14.17
C GLY A 10 48.93 30.81 14.33
N ILE A 11 47.80 31.43 13.98
CA ILE A 11 46.50 30.74 13.80
C ILE A 11 46.60 29.84 12.55
N ILE A 12 46.09 28.60 12.62
CA ILE A 12 45.40 27.78 11.57
C ILE A 12 45.21 26.41 12.28
N GLY A 13 44.02 25.92 12.61
CA GLY A 13 42.79 25.95 11.83
C GLY A 13 42.58 24.58 11.19
N THR A 14 42.25 23.56 11.99
CA THR A 14 41.66 22.31 11.46
C THR A 14 40.56 21.85 12.39
N ILE A 15 39.40 22.52 12.30
CA ILE A 15 38.14 21.89 12.67
C ILE A 15 37.91 20.83 11.59
N VAL A 16 38.06 19.56 11.95
CA VAL A 16 37.59 18.46 11.10
C VAL A 16 36.07 18.50 11.17
N SER A 17 35.47 19.28 10.26
CA SER A 17 34.05 19.19 9.98
C SER A 17 33.81 17.82 9.37
N ILE A 18 33.36 16.87 10.20
CA ILE A 18 32.67 15.69 9.70
C ILE A 18 31.36 16.23 9.16
N VAL A 19 31.38 16.62 7.89
CA VAL A 19 30.17 16.72 7.10
C VAL A 19 29.68 15.29 7.00
N LEU A 20 28.82 14.90 7.95
CA LEU A 20 27.85 13.86 7.68
C LEU A 20 27.06 14.42 6.51
N VAL A 21 27.48 14.06 5.31
CA VAL A 21 26.62 14.11 4.15
C VAL A 21 25.52 13.14 4.56
N SER A 22 24.48 13.67 5.20
CA SER A 22 23.18 13.05 5.20
C SER A 22 22.76 13.08 3.75
N GLY A 23 23.34 12.17 2.96
CA GLY A 23 22.61 11.60 1.87
C GLY A 23 21.27 11.25 2.49
N CYS A 24 20.21 11.82 1.95
CA CYS A 24 18.89 11.22 2.06
C CYS A 24 19.04 9.81 1.45
N THR A 25 19.62 8.89 2.22
CA THR A 25 19.27 7.50 2.11
C THR A 25 17.80 7.53 2.46
N SER A 26 16.93 7.41 1.44
CA SER A 26 15.58 6.94 1.63
C SER A 26 15.70 5.52 2.20
N SER A 27 16.03 5.45 3.49
CA SER A 27 15.82 4.25 4.27
C SER A 27 14.34 3.97 4.11
N SER A 28 14.03 2.92 3.36
CA SER A 28 12.77 2.20 3.48
C SER A 28 12.66 1.81 4.94
N THR A 29 12.12 2.70 5.77
CA THR A 29 11.72 2.31 7.12
C THR A 29 10.66 1.25 6.90
N ASN A 30 10.82 0.07 7.51
CA ASN A 30 9.77 -0.96 7.58
C ASN A 30 8.60 -0.48 8.46
N GLU A 31 8.44 0.83 8.61
CA GLU A 31 7.39 1.45 9.37
C GLU A 31 6.08 1.24 8.64
N THR A 32 5.11 0.77 9.39
CA THR A 32 3.75 0.58 8.93
C THR A 32 2.82 1.44 9.76
N LYS A 33 1.77 1.93 9.13
CA LYS A 33 0.60 2.51 9.79
C LYS A 33 -0.54 1.49 9.78
N THR A 34 -1.57 1.73 10.58
CA THR A 34 -2.75 0.86 10.66
C THR A 34 -3.96 1.58 10.12
N PHE A 35 -4.72 0.91 9.27
CA PHE A 35 -6.09 1.28 8.90
C PHE A 35 -7.03 0.52 9.84
N SER A 36 -8.09 1.18 10.30
CA SER A 36 -9.17 0.51 11.02
C SER A 36 -10.49 1.24 10.78
N ASP A 37 -11.56 0.46 10.67
CA ASP A 37 -12.94 0.95 10.64
C ASP A 37 -13.71 0.63 11.93
N GLY A 38 -13.01 0.15 12.97
CA GLY A 38 -13.57 -0.27 14.25
C GLY A 38 -13.74 -1.78 14.38
N ASP A 39 -14.20 -2.45 13.32
CA ASP A 39 -14.42 -3.90 13.33
C ASP A 39 -13.23 -4.66 12.75
N MET A 40 -12.63 -4.12 11.69
CA MET A 40 -11.50 -4.69 10.96
C MET A 40 -10.29 -3.76 11.03
N SER A 41 -9.08 -4.33 10.93
CA SER A 41 -7.86 -3.55 10.75
C SER A 41 -6.81 -4.27 9.92
N PHE A 42 -5.92 -3.48 9.30
CA PHE A 42 -4.72 -3.99 8.64
C PHE A 42 -3.61 -2.94 8.66
N ASN A 43 -2.38 -3.38 8.51
CA ASN A 43 -1.21 -2.52 8.38
C ASN A 43 -0.89 -2.22 6.92
N TYR A 44 -0.35 -1.04 6.66
CA TYR A 44 0.10 -0.58 5.36
C TYR A 44 1.38 0.26 5.50
N PRO A 45 2.19 0.43 4.43
CA PRO A 45 3.44 1.20 4.51
C PRO A 45 3.25 2.65 4.94
N ALA A 46 4.18 3.19 5.73
CA ALA A 46 4.05 4.52 6.32
C ALA A 46 4.06 5.68 5.29
N ASP A 47 4.51 5.46 4.06
CA ASP A 47 4.52 6.46 2.98
C ASP A 47 3.12 6.74 2.39
N PHE A 48 2.10 5.97 2.78
CA PHE A 48 0.72 6.23 2.40
C PHE A 48 0.07 7.32 3.26
N TYR A 49 -0.85 8.05 2.64
CA TYR A 49 -1.70 9.06 3.26
C TYR A 49 -3.17 8.86 2.86
N ASN A 50 -4.08 9.26 3.75
CA ASN A 50 -5.51 9.19 3.48
C ASN A 50 -5.89 10.18 2.37
N VAL A 51 -6.77 9.74 1.47
CA VAL A 51 -7.37 10.59 0.45
C VAL A 51 -8.87 10.69 0.71
N THR A 52 -9.37 11.91 0.81
CA THR A 52 -10.81 12.15 0.84
C THR A 52 -11.37 11.86 -0.54
N TYR A 53 -12.05 10.73 -0.69
CA TYR A 53 -12.75 10.41 -1.92
C TYR A 53 -14.12 11.11 -1.91
N SER A 54 -14.31 12.07 -2.80
CA SER A 54 -15.60 12.75 -3.04
C SER A 54 -16.22 12.35 -4.38
N GLY A 55 -15.79 11.23 -4.97
CA GLY A 55 -16.39 10.72 -6.19
C GLY A 55 -17.74 10.07 -5.93
N ASN A 56 -18.60 10.03 -6.95
CA ASN A 56 -19.77 9.16 -6.94
C ASN A 56 -19.30 7.77 -6.51
N GLU A 57 -20.08 7.13 -5.63
CA GLU A 57 -19.86 5.76 -5.19
C GLU A 57 -19.21 4.95 -6.32
N ILE A 58 -18.12 4.23 -6.04
CA ILE A 58 -17.76 3.13 -6.93
C ILE A 58 -18.99 2.24 -6.87
N ASP A 59 -19.91 2.43 -7.83
CA ASP A 59 -21.24 1.84 -7.88
C ASP A 59 -21.07 0.38 -8.31
N SER A 60 -20.41 -0.34 -7.42
CA SER A 60 -20.51 -1.75 -7.26
C SER A 60 -21.80 -1.93 -6.46
N SER A 61 -22.82 -2.51 -7.08
CA SER A 61 -24.08 -2.87 -6.41
C SER A 61 -23.88 -3.73 -5.15
N THR A 62 -22.66 -4.24 -4.93
CA THR A 62 -22.30 -5.14 -3.83
C THR A 62 -21.29 -4.57 -2.84
N MET A 63 -20.53 -3.50 -3.16
CA MET A 63 -19.44 -3.00 -2.32
C MET A 63 -19.47 -1.47 -2.16
N LEU A 64 -19.33 -0.98 -0.93
CA LEU A 64 -19.19 0.42 -0.54
C LEU A 64 -17.71 0.73 -0.25
N LEU A 65 -17.15 1.75 -0.90
CA LEU A 65 -15.81 2.26 -0.57
C LEU A 65 -15.85 2.97 0.80
N ILE A 66 -15.04 2.51 1.75
CA ILE A 66 -14.95 3.07 3.11
C ILE A 66 -13.59 3.71 3.41
N GLY A 67 -12.59 3.51 2.55
CA GLY A 67 -11.28 4.09 2.72
C GLY A 67 -10.46 4.09 1.45
N MET A 68 -9.62 5.12 1.29
CA MET A 68 -8.67 5.23 0.18
C MET A 68 -7.36 5.82 0.69
N LEU A 69 -6.26 5.14 0.37
CA LEU A 69 -4.91 5.54 0.72
C LEU A 69 -4.08 5.66 -0.55
N GLU A 70 -3.24 6.69 -0.66
CA GLU A 70 -2.32 6.85 -1.79
C GLU A 70 -0.90 7.10 -1.30
N ASN A 71 0.08 6.83 -2.15
CA ASN A 71 1.45 7.28 -1.93
C ASN A 71 2.00 8.06 -3.14
N LYS A 72 3.15 8.71 -2.95
CA LYS A 72 3.79 9.52 -3.99
C LYS A 72 4.29 8.73 -5.20
N ASP A 73 4.39 7.41 -5.07
CA ASP A 73 4.85 6.52 -6.13
C ASP A 73 3.69 6.03 -7.02
N GLY A 74 2.47 6.54 -6.81
CA GLY A 74 1.30 6.22 -7.63
C GLY A 74 0.67 4.87 -7.30
N PHE A 75 0.87 4.37 -6.08
CA PHE A 75 0.11 3.24 -5.56
C PHE A 75 -1.11 3.74 -4.78
N THR A 76 -2.20 2.99 -4.90
CA THR A 76 -3.45 3.27 -4.21
C THR A 76 -3.96 2.01 -3.53
N ILE A 77 -4.39 2.13 -2.27
CA ILE A 77 -5.12 1.08 -1.53
C ILE A 77 -6.58 1.54 -1.42
N TYR A 78 -7.48 0.73 -1.95
CA TYR A 78 -8.92 0.89 -1.79
C TYR A 78 -9.41 -0.09 -0.74
N VAL A 79 -10.21 0.40 0.21
CA VAL A 79 -10.86 -0.42 1.23
C VAL A 79 -12.37 -0.31 1.03
N SER A 80 -13.00 -1.44 0.77
CA SER A 80 -14.44 -1.54 0.57
C SER A 80 -15.06 -2.55 1.52
N LYS A 81 -16.33 -2.33 1.84
CA LYS A 81 -17.18 -3.17 2.69
C LYS A 81 -18.46 -3.51 1.94
N ASN A 82 -18.96 -4.72 2.08
CA ASN A 82 -20.15 -5.16 1.38
C ASN A 82 -21.40 -4.33 1.74
N LYS A 83 -22.25 -4.07 0.74
CA LYS A 83 -23.62 -3.54 0.94
C LYS A 83 -24.63 -4.67 1.15
N THR A 84 -24.27 -5.90 0.79
CA THR A 84 -25.13 -7.09 0.73
C THR A 84 -24.48 -8.28 1.42
N LYS A 85 -25.26 -9.25 1.92
CA LYS A 85 -24.75 -10.44 2.61
C LYS A 85 -24.13 -11.50 1.68
N THR A 86 -23.23 -11.09 0.77
CA THR A 86 -22.47 -12.01 -0.08
C THR A 86 -21.22 -12.50 0.64
N SER A 87 -20.82 -13.75 0.42
CA SER A 87 -19.57 -14.32 0.93
C SER A 87 -18.32 -13.75 0.24
N PRO A 88 -17.12 -13.86 0.84
CA PRO A 88 -15.86 -13.44 0.19
C PRO A 88 -15.61 -14.13 -1.15
N THR A 89 -15.96 -15.42 -1.26
CA THR A 89 -15.81 -16.20 -2.50
C THR A 89 -16.72 -15.64 -3.59
N GLU A 90 -17.99 -15.38 -3.29
CA GLU A 90 -18.94 -14.77 -4.23
C GLU A 90 -18.51 -13.37 -4.66
N ALA A 91 -17.99 -12.56 -3.73
CA ALA A 91 -17.45 -11.24 -4.04
C ALA A 91 -16.28 -11.32 -5.02
N LYS A 92 -15.32 -12.20 -4.77
CA LYS A 92 -14.19 -12.46 -5.68
C LYS A 92 -14.67 -12.95 -7.05
N ASP A 93 -15.58 -13.91 -7.09
CA ASP A 93 -16.06 -14.48 -8.35
C ASP A 93 -16.90 -13.48 -9.17
N GLY A 94 -17.65 -12.60 -8.50
CA GLY A 94 -18.30 -11.44 -9.12
C GLY A 94 -17.28 -10.49 -9.75
N ALA A 95 -16.22 -10.13 -9.02
CA ALA A 95 -15.14 -9.28 -9.54
C ALA A 95 -14.40 -9.94 -10.73
N ILE A 96 -14.12 -11.24 -10.66
CA ILE A 96 -13.55 -12.02 -11.77
C ILE A 96 -14.45 -11.95 -13.01
N SER A 97 -15.76 -12.08 -12.82
CA SER A 97 -16.74 -12.01 -13.91
C SER A 97 -16.73 -10.64 -14.58
N SER A 98 -16.73 -9.55 -13.78
CA SER A 98 -16.59 -8.18 -14.30
C SER A 98 -15.28 -7.95 -15.04
N VAL A 99 -14.16 -8.47 -14.51
CA VAL A 99 -12.84 -8.38 -15.18
C VAL A 99 -12.84 -9.13 -16.51
N LYS A 100 -13.43 -10.33 -16.58
CA LYS A 100 -13.50 -11.14 -17.81
C LYS A 100 -14.39 -10.50 -18.88
N ASN A 101 -15.44 -9.79 -18.47
CA ASN A 101 -16.34 -9.09 -19.38
C ASN A 101 -15.74 -7.77 -19.93
N SER A 102 -14.59 -7.34 -19.41
CA SER A 102 -13.90 -6.15 -19.89
C SER A 102 -12.84 -6.48 -20.94
N SER A 103 -12.90 -5.84 -22.10
CA SER A 103 -11.92 -6.01 -23.18
C SER A 103 -10.53 -5.45 -22.86
N THR A 104 -10.41 -4.63 -21.81
CA THR A 104 -9.15 -3.99 -21.40
C THR A 104 -8.52 -4.64 -20.18
N CYS A 105 -9.21 -5.61 -19.56
CA CYS A 105 -8.71 -6.27 -18.35
C CYS A 105 -8.31 -7.72 -18.61
N LYS A 106 -7.43 -8.25 -17.76
CA LYS A 106 -7.01 -9.66 -17.79
C LYS A 106 -6.72 -10.16 -16.38
N VAL A 107 -7.43 -11.21 -15.96
CA VAL A 107 -7.11 -11.96 -14.73
C VAL A 107 -5.74 -12.62 -14.88
N LEU A 108 -4.89 -12.49 -13.87
CA LEU A 108 -3.56 -13.09 -13.82
C LEU A 108 -3.53 -14.31 -12.90
N TYR A 109 -4.02 -14.15 -11.67
CA TYR A 109 -4.08 -15.23 -10.69
C TYR A 109 -5.32 -15.09 -9.83
N LYS A 110 -5.71 -16.21 -9.19
CA LYS A 110 -6.69 -16.26 -8.13
C LYS A 110 -6.33 -17.41 -7.19
N THR A 111 -6.55 -17.23 -5.89
CA THR A 111 -6.23 -18.23 -4.89
C THR A 111 -7.03 -17.98 -3.61
N THR A 112 -6.94 -18.89 -2.66
CA THR A 112 -7.48 -18.77 -1.31
C THR A 112 -6.33 -19.10 -0.36
N GLU A 113 -6.06 -18.20 0.58
CA GLU A 113 -4.97 -18.34 1.56
C GLU A 113 -5.47 -17.96 2.95
N THR A 114 -4.92 -18.58 3.99
CA THR A 114 -5.18 -18.16 5.38
C THR A 114 -3.99 -17.38 5.89
N ASN A 115 -4.21 -16.21 6.47
CA ASN A 115 -3.12 -15.40 7.02
C ASN A 115 -2.69 -15.86 8.43
N LEU A 116 -1.69 -15.18 8.99
CA LEU A 116 -1.14 -15.51 10.32
C LEU A 116 -2.14 -15.28 11.47
N ASN A 117 -3.18 -14.48 11.26
CA ASN A 117 -4.25 -14.23 12.22
C ASN A 117 -5.44 -15.20 12.08
N GLY A 118 -5.32 -16.21 11.21
CA GLY A 118 -6.38 -17.20 10.97
C GLY A 118 -7.50 -16.72 10.05
N VAL A 119 -7.36 -15.53 9.43
CA VAL A 119 -8.36 -15.01 8.50
C VAL A 119 -8.20 -15.69 7.15
N VAL A 120 -9.28 -16.30 6.65
CA VAL A 120 -9.35 -16.85 5.30
C VAL A 120 -9.55 -15.71 4.31
N VAL A 121 -8.63 -15.58 3.36
CA VAL A 121 -8.59 -14.51 2.38
C VAL A 121 -8.65 -15.08 0.97
N GLU A 122 -9.65 -14.64 0.24
CA GLU A 122 -9.86 -14.91 -1.18
C GLU A 122 -9.09 -13.86 -1.99
N LYS A 123 -8.10 -14.27 -2.79
CA LYS A 123 -7.21 -13.36 -3.51
C LYS A 123 -7.41 -13.45 -5.01
N MET A 124 -7.29 -12.33 -5.70
CA MET A 124 -7.15 -12.29 -7.15
C MET A 124 -6.24 -11.15 -7.56
N SER A 125 -5.61 -11.32 -8.72
CA SER A 125 -4.98 -10.21 -9.42
C SER A 125 -5.38 -10.14 -10.85
N TYR A 126 -5.40 -8.91 -11.34
CA TYR A 126 -5.67 -8.62 -12.73
C TYR A 126 -4.89 -7.41 -13.18
N THR A 127 -4.88 -7.23 -14.48
CA THR A 127 -4.32 -6.04 -15.10
C THR A 127 -5.37 -5.31 -15.87
N LYS A 128 -5.28 -3.99 -15.91
CA LYS A 128 -6.12 -3.11 -16.72
C LYS A 128 -5.23 -2.32 -17.66
N ARG A 129 -5.49 -2.42 -18.96
CA ARG A 129 -4.83 -1.62 -19.98
C ARG A 129 -5.42 -0.20 -19.93
N GLY A 130 -4.58 0.77 -19.60
CA GLY A 130 -4.91 2.19 -19.66
C GLY A 130 -4.67 2.77 -21.06
N PHE A 131 -4.67 4.11 -21.14
CA PHE A 131 -4.36 4.82 -22.38
C PHE A 131 -2.89 4.62 -22.77
N LEU A 132 -2.61 4.39 -24.06
CA LEU A 132 -1.28 4.06 -24.62
C LEU A 132 -0.64 2.78 -24.03
N ILE A 133 0.50 2.94 -23.34
CA ILE A 133 1.36 1.86 -22.83
C ILE A 133 1.20 1.62 -21.33
N PHE A 134 0.40 2.43 -20.63
CA PHE A 134 0.22 2.29 -19.20
C PHE A 134 -0.66 1.08 -18.90
N LYS A 135 -0.13 0.17 -18.09
CA LYS A 135 -0.82 -1.03 -17.63
C LYS A 135 -0.84 -0.99 -16.11
N GLY A 136 -2.03 -0.86 -15.54
CA GLY A 136 -2.23 -0.98 -14.10
C GLY A 136 -2.27 -2.46 -13.70
N MET A 137 -1.71 -2.78 -12.55
CA MET A 137 -1.87 -4.06 -11.86
C MET A 137 -2.68 -3.82 -10.60
N TYR A 138 -3.56 -4.76 -10.29
CA TYR A 138 -4.52 -4.70 -9.21
C TYR A 138 -4.51 -6.03 -8.50
N ASP A 139 -4.26 -5.99 -7.20
CA ASP A 139 -4.25 -7.15 -6.33
C ASP A 139 -5.33 -6.94 -5.26
N SER A 140 -6.32 -7.84 -5.25
CA SER A 140 -7.51 -7.73 -4.41
C SER A 140 -7.57 -8.88 -3.42
N MET A 141 -7.89 -8.56 -2.17
CA MET A 141 -8.06 -9.46 -1.04
C MET A 141 -9.49 -9.33 -0.51
N TYR A 142 -10.27 -10.40 -0.56
CA TYR A 142 -11.63 -10.46 -0.04
C TYR A 142 -11.65 -11.38 1.18
N PHE A 143 -12.27 -10.94 2.26
CA PHE A 143 -12.34 -11.72 3.50
C PHE A 143 -13.56 -11.32 4.30
N GLN A 144 -13.97 -12.21 5.19
CA GLN A 144 -15.06 -11.94 6.11
C GLN A 144 -14.49 -11.61 7.49
N ASN A 145 -15.06 -10.60 8.13
CA ASN A 145 -14.83 -10.33 9.54
C ASN A 145 -16.18 -10.03 10.18
N ASN A 146 -16.54 -10.81 11.20
CA ASN A 146 -17.91 -10.87 11.73
C ASN A 146 -18.94 -11.17 10.60
N ASP A 147 -20.00 -10.38 10.50
CA ASP A 147 -21.06 -10.53 9.49
C ASP A 147 -20.77 -9.76 8.19
N ASP A 148 -19.65 -9.04 8.14
CA ASP A 148 -19.30 -8.15 7.03
C ASP A 148 -18.20 -8.75 6.15
N VAL A 149 -18.28 -8.46 4.85
CA VAL A 149 -17.26 -8.83 3.88
C VAL A 149 -16.53 -7.60 3.41
N TYR A 150 -15.21 -7.68 3.49
CA TYR A 150 -14.29 -6.62 3.12
C TYR A 150 -13.56 -6.97 1.83
N ALA A 151 -13.21 -5.94 1.07
CA ALA A 151 -12.29 -6.02 -0.05
C ALA A 151 -11.20 -4.96 0.12
N ILE A 152 -9.94 -5.38 0.15
CA ILE A 152 -8.78 -4.49 0.08
C ILE A 152 -8.16 -4.68 -1.30
N THR A 153 -8.10 -3.62 -2.10
CA THR A 153 -7.47 -3.66 -3.43
C THR A 153 -6.29 -2.71 -3.47
N VAL A 154 -5.11 -3.24 -3.74
CA VAL A 154 -3.91 -2.45 -4.02
C VAL A 154 -3.77 -2.32 -5.53
N SER A 155 -3.57 -1.09 -6.00
CA SER A 155 -3.32 -0.81 -7.41
C SER A 155 -2.04 0.00 -7.59
N GLY A 156 -1.40 -0.20 -8.73
CA GLY A 156 -0.19 0.54 -9.12
C GLY A 156 0.21 0.23 -10.56
N LEU A 157 1.31 0.83 -11.01
CA LEU A 157 1.86 0.55 -12.34
C LEU A 157 2.49 -0.86 -12.37
N ASN A 158 2.21 -1.61 -13.44
CA ASN A 158 2.69 -2.99 -13.63
C ASN A 158 4.23 -3.10 -13.77
N LEU A 159 4.96 -1.99 -13.84
CA LEU A 159 6.42 -1.96 -13.86
C LEU A 159 7.02 -2.22 -12.46
N ASP A 160 6.29 -1.88 -11.40
CA ASP A 160 6.79 -1.91 -10.01
C ASP A 160 6.23 -3.08 -9.19
N LYS A 161 6.21 -4.27 -9.80
CA LYS A 161 5.64 -5.50 -9.21
C LYS A 161 6.20 -5.86 -7.84
N LYS A 162 7.48 -5.58 -7.60
CA LYS A 162 8.12 -5.85 -6.29
C LYS A 162 7.55 -4.97 -5.19
N LYS A 163 7.28 -3.69 -5.49
CA LYS A 163 6.68 -2.77 -4.52
C LYS A 163 5.22 -3.15 -4.27
N LEU A 164 4.48 -3.50 -5.32
CA LEU A 164 3.10 -4.03 -5.19
C LEU A 164 3.07 -5.26 -4.28
N ALA A 165 3.89 -6.27 -4.57
CA ALA A 165 3.94 -7.51 -3.78
C ALA A 165 4.34 -7.28 -2.31
N ASN A 166 5.17 -6.26 -2.04
CA ASN A 166 5.54 -5.89 -0.67
C ASN A 166 4.36 -5.24 0.09
N ILE A 167 3.64 -4.32 -0.55
CA ILE A 167 2.43 -3.70 0.02
C ILE A 167 1.40 -4.80 0.32
N ASP A 168 1.14 -5.66 -0.65
CA ASP A 168 0.23 -6.80 -0.52
C ASP A 168 0.58 -7.71 0.65
N LYS A 169 1.86 -8.04 0.80
CA LYS A 169 2.33 -8.89 1.88
C LYS A 169 2.09 -8.25 3.25
N ILE A 170 2.39 -6.96 3.39
CA ILE A 170 2.18 -6.21 4.66
C ILE A 170 0.71 -6.24 5.04
N ILE A 171 -0.19 -5.97 4.07
CA ILE A 171 -1.64 -6.00 4.29
C ILE A 171 -2.08 -7.41 4.65
N PHE A 172 -1.80 -8.41 3.81
CA PHE A 172 -2.24 -9.79 4.01
C PHE A 172 -1.86 -10.35 5.38
N GLN A 173 -0.62 -10.12 5.82
CA GLN A 173 -0.11 -10.63 7.09
C GLN A 173 -0.73 -9.97 8.32
N SER A 174 -1.36 -8.81 8.17
CA SER A 174 -1.84 -7.99 9.29
C SER A 174 -3.35 -7.85 9.37
N ILE A 175 -4.10 -8.29 8.35
CA ILE A 175 -5.58 -8.34 8.39
C ILE A 175 -6.05 -9.09 9.62
N LYS A 176 -6.93 -8.47 10.40
CA LYS A 176 -7.60 -9.02 11.58
C LYS A 176 -8.92 -8.31 11.84
#